data_AF-A0AA35QA57-F1
#
_entry.id   AF-A0AA35QA57-F1
#
_cell.length_a   1.000
_cell.length_b   1.000
_cell.length_c   1.000
_cell.angle_alpha   90.00
_cell.angle_beta   90.00
_cell.angle_gamma   90.00
#
_symmetry.space_group_name_H-M   'P 1'
#
loop_
_entity.id
_entity.type
_entity.pdbx_description
1 polymer ?
#
loop_
_entity_poly.entity_id
_entity_poly.type
_entity_poly.pdbx_seq_one_letter_code
_entity_poly.pdbx_strand_id
1 'polypeptide(L)'
;MSVVIDPTTISSIVSEELPLVKFHTARLLAQTIDATEGDVLYVQDVTPQVYDIPDKYRESKGRGFRFKRFYPEQSWLIITIPAECHEYMHNELDYQIMRQIDDMGLGWLPCGGATYKQQPGGAAGEGDSSGRPFEPQDRPWPTLVIEAGCSQPLEAMRRELKWWFNAFSVTARNNYPRRGEKVYPVNDSSSNRGHSSLRPYLQQTINIARALDANPILPESNCITGGALRLEFADLFDRQPREGERDIIIQD
;
A
#
# COMPACT_ATOMS: atom_id res chain seq x y z
N MET A 1 12.54 45.15 -11.11
CA MET A 1 11.15 44.66 -11.28
C MET A 1 11.10 43.29 -10.62
N SER A 2 10.57 43.23 -9.40
CA SER A 2 10.47 42.00 -8.62
C SER A 2 9.06 41.47 -8.75
N VAL A 3 8.92 40.27 -9.30
CA VAL A 3 7.63 39.55 -9.31
C VAL A 3 7.48 38.91 -7.94
N VAL A 4 6.60 39.50 -7.13
CA VAL A 4 6.09 38.88 -5.91
C VAL A 4 5.08 37.82 -6.34
N ILE A 5 5.44 36.55 -6.18
CA ILE A 5 4.48 35.44 -6.27
C ILE A 5 3.87 35.25 -4.89
N ASP A 6 2.60 35.62 -4.80
CA ASP A 6 1.72 35.40 -3.65
C ASP A 6 1.53 33.89 -3.43
N PRO A 7 1.79 33.34 -2.22
CA PRO A 7 1.70 31.91 -1.96
C PRO A 7 0.26 31.38 -1.81
N THR A 8 -0.76 32.13 -2.21
CA THR A 8 -2.17 31.83 -1.87
C THR A 8 -3.03 31.36 -3.05
N THR A 9 -2.44 30.68 -4.04
CA THR A 9 -3.22 30.07 -5.13
C THR A 9 -2.89 28.60 -5.33
N ILE A 10 -2.98 27.80 -4.25
CA ILE A 10 -3.32 26.39 -4.40
C ILE A 10 -4.83 26.37 -4.65
N SER A 11 -5.14 26.49 -5.94
CA SER A 11 -6.46 26.27 -6.51
C SER A 11 -7.07 24.99 -5.92
N SER A 12 -8.29 25.14 -5.41
CA SER A 12 -9.28 24.09 -5.16
C SER A 12 -8.90 22.71 -5.69
N ILE A 13 -8.37 21.85 -4.82
CA ILE A 13 -8.40 20.41 -5.04
C ILE A 13 -9.88 20.03 -4.90
N VAL A 14 -10.54 19.95 -6.05
CA VAL A 14 -11.84 19.28 -6.18
C VAL A 14 -11.67 17.94 -5.48
N SER A 15 -12.52 17.65 -4.48
CA SER A 15 -12.62 16.30 -3.92
C SER A 15 -13.00 15.39 -5.08
N GLU A 16 -12.03 14.72 -5.69
CA GLU A 16 -12.27 13.80 -6.80
C GLU A 16 -13.24 12.72 -6.31
N GLU A 17 -14.46 12.79 -6.81
CA GLU A 17 -15.50 11.83 -6.52
C GLU A 17 -15.08 10.50 -7.16
N LEU A 18 -14.88 9.45 -6.34
CA LEU A 18 -14.42 8.17 -6.84
C LEU A 18 -15.45 7.59 -7.83
N PRO A 19 -15.03 7.05 -8.99
CA PRO A 19 -15.95 6.49 -9.97
C PRO A 19 -16.51 5.14 -9.51
N LEU A 20 -17.52 5.17 -8.62
CA LEU A 20 -18.13 3.99 -8.01
C LEU A 20 -19.04 3.21 -8.97
N VAL A 21 -18.66 1.98 -9.31
CA VAL A 21 -19.49 1.05 -10.08
C VAL A 21 -20.32 0.16 -9.17
N LYS A 22 -21.61 -0.03 -9.48
CA LYS A 22 -22.48 -0.92 -8.69
C LYS A 22 -22.22 -2.39 -8.99
N PHE A 23 -22.06 -3.19 -7.94
CA PHE A 23 -22.03 -4.64 -8.05
C PHE A 23 -23.42 -5.18 -8.43
N HIS A 24 -23.46 -6.03 -9.46
CA HIS A 24 -24.68 -6.71 -9.89
C HIS A 24 -24.47 -8.23 -9.90
N THR A 25 -23.48 -8.69 -10.66
CA THR A 25 -23.08 -10.09 -10.72
C THR A 25 -21.56 -10.17 -10.90
N ALA A 26 -20.96 -11.31 -10.54
CA ALA A 26 -19.53 -11.51 -10.76
C ALA A 26 -19.13 -11.49 -12.25
N ARG A 27 -20.03 -11.91 -13.15
CA ARG A 27 -19.78 -11.85 -14.61
C ARG A 27 -19.74 -10.41 -15.11
N LEU A 28 -20.71 -9.59 -14.72
CA LEU A 28 -20.73 -8.17 -15.11
C LEU A 28 -19.55 -7.43 -14.51
N LEU A 29 -19.18 -7.74 -13.26
CA LEU A 29 -17.99 -7.18 -12.63
C LEU A 29 -16.72 -7.47 -13.44
N ALA A 30 -16.52 -8.73 -13.87
CA ALA A 30 -15.38 -9.09 -14.70
C ALA A 30 -15.36 -8.33 -16.04
N GLN A 31 -16.52 -8.19 -16.69
CA GLN A 31 -16.63 -7.39 -17.93
C GLN A 31 -16.30 -5.91 -17.70
N THR A 32 -16.71 -5.34 -16.57
CA THR A 32 -16.34 -3.97 -16.20
C THR A 32 -14.84 -3.85 -16.00
N ILE A 33 -14.21 -4.81 -15.30
CA ILE A 33 -12.76 -4.83 -15.08
C ILE A 33 -12.02 -4.86 -16.42
N ASP A 34 -12.39 -5.75 -17.34
CA ASP A 34 -11.78 -5.86 -18.66
C ASP A 34 -11.95 -4.57 -19.50
N ALA A 35 -13.01 -3.80 -19.25
CA ALA A 35 -13.30 -2.53 -19.94
C ALA A 35 -12.76 -1.30 -19.21
N THR A 36 -12.14 -1.45 -18.04
CA THR A 36 -11.65 -0.32 -17.24
C THR A 36 -10.30 0.14 -17.78
N GLU A 37 -10.20 1.42 -18.11
CA GLU A 37 -8.93 2.07 -18.40
C GLU A 37 -8.26 2.46 -17.08
N GLY A 38 -7.20 1.76 -16.70
CA GLY A 38 -6.45 2.01 -15.48
C GLY A 38 -6.14 0.75 -14.68
N ASP A 39 -5.65 0.95 -13.46
CA ASP A 39 -5.21 -0.11 -12.54
C ASP A 39 -6.09 -0.25 -11.30
N VAL A 40 -7.22 0.46 -11.23
CA VAL A 40 -8.16 0.41 -10.11
C VAL A 40 -9.61 0.45 -10.56
N LEU A 41 -10.46 -0.30 -9.87
CA LEU A 41 -11.91 -0.18 -9.95
C LEU A 41 -12.51 -0.07 -8.54
N TYR A 42 -13.37 0.93 -8.33
CA TYR A 42 -14.11 1.11 -7.08
C TYR A 42 -15.52 0.55 -7.26
N VAL A 43 -15.89 -0.43 -6.45
CA VAL A 43 -17.17 -1.15 -6.56
C VAL A 43 -17.99 -0.91 -5.30
N GLN A 44 -19.26 -0.55 -5.44
CA GLN A 44 -20.23 -0.40 -4.36
C GLN A 44 -21.26 -1.52 -4.38
N ASP A 45 -22.11 -1.60 -3.35
CA ASP A 45 -23.12 -2.64 -3.15
C ASP A 45 -22.53 -4.05 -2.97
N VAL A 46 -21.27 -4.14 -2.50
CA VAL A 46 -20.64 -5.39 -2.07
C VAL A 46 -20.78 -5.49 -0.55
N THR A 47 -21.80 -6.18 -0.07
CA THR A 47 -21.98 -6.45 1.38
C THR A 47 -21.18 -7.69 1.83
N PRO A 48 -20.98 -7.91 3.14
CA PRO A 48 -20.34 -9.13 3.64
C PRO A 48 -21.00 -10.43 3.14
N GLN A 49 -22.32 -10.43 2.94
CA GLN A 49 -23.07 -11.60 2.48
C GLN A 49 -22.81 -11.91 1.00
N VAL A 50 -22.47 -10.90 0.19
CA VAL A 50 -22.23 -11.08 -1.25
C VAL A 50 -20.76 -11.05 -1.62
N TYR A 51 -19.85 -10.64 -0.72
CA TYR A 51 -18.40 -10.57 -0.94
C TYR A 51 -17.79 -11.89 -1.47
N ASP A 52 -18.27 -13.03 -0.95
CA ASP A 52 -17.79 -14.35 -1.37
C ASP A 52 -18.13 -14.69 -2.83
N ILE A 53 -19.13 -14.03 -3.43
CA ILE A 53 -19.58 -14.30 -4.80
C ILE A 53 -18.50 -13.90 -5.82
N PRO A 54 -18.05 -12.63 -5.88
CA PRO A 54 -16.97 -12.25 -6.79
C PRO A 54 -15.64 -12.89 -6.38
N ASP A 55 -15.41 -13.20 -5.09
CA ASP A 55 -14.21 -13.90 -4.61
C ASP A 55 -14.10 -15.33 -5.19
N LYS A 56 -15.16 -16.14 -5.04
CA LYS A 56 -15.20 -17.49 -5.61
C LYS A 56 -15.16 -17.48 -7.13
N TYR A 57 -15.77 -16.47 -7.75
CA TYR A 57 -15.73 -16.31 -9.20
C TYR A 57 -14.30 -16.04 -9.68
N ARG A 58 -13.57 -15.09 -9.09
CA ARG A 58 -12.18 -14.81 -9.49
C ARG A 58 -11.28 -16.02 -9.27
N GLU A 59 -11.45 -16.77 -8.17
CA GLU A 59 -10.71 -18.01 -7.90
C GLU A 59 -10.96 -19.05 -9.00
N SER A 60 -12.21 -19.22 -9.45
CA SER A 60 -12.54 -20.11 -10.57
C SER A 60 -11.96 -19.67 -11.92
N LYS A 61 -11.46 -18.43 -12.03
CA LYS A 61 -10.86 -17.83 -13.22
C LYS A 61 -9.35 -17.63 -13.07
N GLY A 62 -8.73 -18.17 -12.02
CA GLY A 62 -7.29 -18.05 -11.80
C GLY A 62 -6.83 -16.69 -11.26
N ARG A 63 -7.74 -15.93 -10.62
CA ARG A 63 -7.45 -14.65 -9.94
C ARG A 63 -6.83 -13.58 -10.84
N GLY A 64 -7.43 -13.32 -12.02
CA GLY A 64 -6.98 -12.28 -12.96
C GLY A 64 -7.09 -10.82 -12.48
N PHE A 65 -7.57 -10.58 -11.26
CA PHE A 65 -7.59 -9.27 -10.58
C PHE A 65 -7.54 -9.47 -9.06
N ARG A 66 -7.11 -8.44 -8.32
CA ARG A 66 -6.86 -8.51 -6.86
C ARG A 66 -7.88 -7.69 -6.07
N PHE A 67 -8.29 -8.21 -4.91
CA PHE A 67 -9.15 -7.48 -3.99
C PHE A 67 -8.28 -6.64 -3.07
N LYS A 68 -7.91 -5.44 -3.53
CA LYS A 68 -7.07 -4.50 -2.79
C LYS A 68 -7.67 -4.24 -1.41
N ARG A 69 -8.97 -3.97 -1.35
CA ARG A 69 -9.66 -3.62 -0.09
C ARG A 69 -11.14 -3.96 -0.08
N PHE A 70 -11.60 -4.48 1.05
CA PHE A 70 -13.02 -4.61 1.36
C PHE A 70 -13.41 -3.78 2.59
N TYR A 71 -14.42 -2.92 2.41
CA TYR A 71 -15.01 -2.05 3.42
C TYR A 71 -16.46 -2.48 3.70
N PRO A 72 -16.71 -3.35 4.70
CA PRO A 72 -18.02 -3.96 4.90
C PRO A 72 -19.11 -2.97 5.30
N GLU A 73 -18.77 -1.93 6.07
CA GLU A 73 -19.74 -0.92 6.54
C GLU A 73 -20.22 -0.02 5.40
N GLN A 74 -19.32 0.31 4.47
CA GLN A 74 -19.60 1.13 3.28
C GLN A 74 -20.13 0.28 2.11
N SER A 75 -20.09 -1.05 2.24
CA SER A 75 -20.36 -1.99 1.15
C SER A 75 -19.51 -1.73 -0.09
N TRP A 76 -18.23 -1.40 0.12
CA TRP A 76 -17.29 -1.09 -0.95
C TRP A 76 -16.23 -2.17 -1.10
N LEU A 77 -15.87 -2.44 -2.34
CA LEU A 77 -14.77 -3.30 -2.74
C LEU A 77 -13.88 -2.52 -3.73
N ILE A 78 -12.60 -2.42 -3.42
CA ILE A 78 -11.60 -1.82 -4.30
C ILE A 78 -10.83 -2.97 -4.93
N ILE A 79 -10.76 -2.93 -6.26
CA ILE A 79 -10.11 -3.96 -7.07
C ILE A 79 -8.89 -3.33 -7.73
N THR A 80 -7.74 -3.99 -7.60
CA THR A 80 -6.56 -3.69 -8.41
C THR A 80 -6.64 -4.49 -9.71
N ILE A 81 -6.40 -3.81 -10.82
CA ILE A 81 -6.27 -4.40 -12.15
C ILE A 81 -4.76 -4.47 -12.43
N PRO A 82 -4.20 -5.67 -12.69
CA PRO A 82 -2.75 -5.87 -12.83
C PRO A 82 -2.23 -5.36 -14.18
N ALA A 83 -2.28 -4.03 -14.38
CA ALA A 83 -1.70 -3.37 -15.54
C ALA A 83 -0.17 -3.46 -15.48
N GLU A 84 0.50 -3.44 -16.64
CA GLU A 84 1.96 -3.58 -16.73
C GLU A 84 2.70 -2.55 -15.86
N CYS A 85 2.28 -1.28 -15.93
CA CYS A 85 2.88 -0.22 -15.10
C CYS A 85 2.73 -0.51 -13.60
N HIS A 86 1.60 -1.09 -13.19
CA HIS A 86 1.27 -1.35 -11.80
C HIS A 86 2.16 -2.46 -11.26
N GLU A 87 2.22 -3.57 -11.99
CA GLU A 87 3.08 -4.71 -11.64
C GLU A 87 4.55 -4.30 -11.62
N TYR A 88 5.00 -3.52 -12.60
CA TYR A 88 6.39 -3.03 -12.63
C TYR A 88 6.74 -2.21 -11.38
N MET A 89 5.86 -1.28 -10.98
CA MET A 89 6.12 -0.36 -9.86
C MET A 89 6.38 -1.10 -8.53
N HIS A 90 5.54 -2.08 -8.17
CA HIS A 90 5.72 -2.78 -6.90
C HIS A 90 6.78 -3.88 -6.99
N ASN A 91 6.90 -4.59 -8.13
CA ASN A 91 7.85 -5.70 -8.26
C ASN A 91 9.29 -5.22 -8.26
N GLU A 92 9.59 -4.07 -8.88
CA GLU A 92 10.95 -3.51 -8.84
C GLU A 92 11.35 -3.14 -7.42
N LEU A 93 10.45 -2.49 -6.68
CA LEU A 93 10.70 -2.13 -5.28
C LEU A 93 10.88 -3.37 -4.40
N ASP A 94 9.99 -4.36 -4.53
CA ASP A 94 10.07 -5.62 -3.79
C ASP A 94 11.39 -6.34 -4.08
N TYR A 95 11.77 -6.45 -5.36
CA TYR A 95 13.02 -7.08 -5.78
C TYR A 95 14.26 -6.42 -5.14
N GLN A 96 14.33 -5.09 -5.14
CA GLN A 96 15.46 -4.39 -4.52
C GLN A 96 15.55 -4.59 -3.01
N ILE A 97 14.41 -4.64 -2.32
CA ILE A 97 14.34 -4.93 -0.89
C ILE A 97 14.81 -6.37 -0.64
N MET A 98 14.28 -7.33 -1.39
CA MET A 98 14.60 -8.75 -1.21
C MET A 98 16.09 -9.01 -1.42
N ARG A 99 16.69 -8.43 -2.47
CA ARG A 99 18.12 -8.55 -2.73
C ARG A 99 18.97 -8.08 -1.55
N GLN A 100 18.63 -6.95 -0.92
CA GLN A 100 19.37 -6.46 0.24
C GLN A 100 19.18 -7.34 1.48
N ILE A 101 18.00 -7.93 1.65
CA ILE A 101 17.74 -8.90 2.71
C ILE A 101 18.58 -10.16 2.52
N ASP A 102 18.65 -10.68 1.30
CA ASP A 102 19.46 -11.83 0.92
C ASP A 102 20.96 -11.56 1.10
N ASP A 103 21.43 -10.36 0.74
CA ASP A 103 22.82 -9.93 0.95
C ASP A 103 23.20 -9.87 2.44
N MET A 104 22.23 -9.76 3.35
CA MET A 104 22.43 -9.85 4.80
C MET A 104 22.34 -11.30 5.33
N GLY A 105 22.03 -12.28 4.48
CA GLY A 105 21.86 -13.68 4.86
C GLY A 105 20.65 -13.95 5.75
N LEU A 106 19.59 -13.14 5.62
CA LEU A 106 18.43 -13.18 6.48
C LEU A 106 17.30 -14.01 5.89
N GLY A 107 16.59 -14.74 6.75
CA GLY A 107 15.39 -15.47 6.35
C GLY A 107 14.19 -14.54 6.18
N TRP A 108 13.59 -14.56 4.99
CA TRP A 108 12.38 -13.82 4.66
C TRP A 108 11.31 -14.73 4.06
N LEU A 109 10.06 -14.48 4.44
CA LEU A 109 8.89 -15.16 3.90
C LEU A 109 8.12 -14.18 3.02
N PRO A 110 8.20 -14.30 1.68
CA PRO A 110 7.35 -13.52 0.79
C PRO A 110 5.91 -13.98 0.93
N CYS A 111 5.01 -13.03 1.17
CA CYS A 111 3.57 -13.26 1.28
C CYS A 111 2.80 -12.77 0.04
N GLY A 112 3.43 -11.93 -0.80
CA GLY A 112 2.84 -11.42 -2.04
C GLY A 112 1.47 -10.77 -1.81
N GLY A 113 0.50 -11.07 -2.68
CA GLY A 113 -0.88 -10.63 -2.58
C GLY A 113 -1.78 -11.47 -1.66
N ALA A 114 -1.24 -12.00 -0.55
CA ALA A 114 -2.03 -12.72 0.44
C ALA A 114 -3.16 -11.83 1.00
N THR A 115 -4.35 -12.43 1.19
CA THR A 115 -5.50 -11.73 1.76
C THR A 115 -5.43 -11.74 3.28
N TYR A 116 -5.37 -10.56 3.90
CA TYR A 116 -5.40 -10.41 5.35
C TYR A 116 -6.77 -9.93 5.82
N LYS A 117 -7.37 -10.65 6.77
CA LYS A 117 -8.69 -10.38 7.32
C LYS A 117 -8.55 -9.98 8.79
N GLN A 118 -9.11 -8.84 9.18
CA GLN A 118 -9.08 -8.41 10.60
C GLN A 118 -9.86 -9.36 11.51
N GLN A 119 -11.00 -9.85 11.03
CA GLN A 119 -11.87 -10.82 11.69
C GLN A 119 -12.78 -11.49 10.66
N PRO A 120 -13.41 -12.64 10.96
CA PRO A 120 -14.38 -13.26 10.07
C PRO A 120 -15.50 -12.28 9.68
N GLY A 121 -15.71 -12.07 8.38
CA GLY A 121 -16.70 -11.12 7.83
C GLY A 121 -16.33 -9.64 7.99
N GLY A 122 -15.16 -9.32 8.56
CA GLY A 122 -14.66 -7.96 8.72
C GLY A 122 -13.92 -7.44 7.49
N ALA A 123 -13.31 -6.27 7.65
CA ALA A 123 -12.47 -5.67 6.61
C ALA A 123 -11.30 -6.59 6.24
N ALA A 124 -10.97 -6.60 4.95
CA ALA A 124 -9.91 -7.43 4.40
C ALA A 124 -9.13 -6.67 3.32
N GLY A 125 -7.93 -7.15 2.99
CA GLY A 125 -7.30 -6.76 1.73
C GLY A 125 -6.01 -7.48 1.42
N GLU A 126 -5.50 -7.19 0.24
CA GLU A 126 -4.35 -7.81 -0.41
C GLU A 126 -3.37 -6.67 -0.73
N GLY A 127 -2.14 -6.75 -0.20
CA GLY A 127 -1.08 -5.83 -0.62
C GLY A 127 -0.60 -6.20 -2.03
N ASP A 128 -0.01 -5.25 -2.75
CA ASP A 128 0.53 -5.56 -4.08
C ASP A 128 1.81 -6.41 -3.98
N SER A 129 2.61 -6.16 -2.95
CA SER A 129 3.63 -7.09 -2.45
C SER A 129 3.71 -7.02 -0.93
N SER A 130 4.03 -8.14 -0.29
CA SER A 130 4.17 -8.16 1.17
C SER A 130 5.08 -9.27 1.63
N GLY A 131 5.61 -9.13 2.85
CA GLY A 131 6.45 -10.15 3.43
C GLY A 131 6.76 -9.91 4.91
N ARG A 132 7.45 -10.88 5.50
CA ARG A 132 7.87 -10.85 6.90
C ARG A 132 9.14 -11.66 7.11
N PRO A 133 9.88 -11.40 8.21
CA PRO A 133 10.93 -12.28 8.66
C PRO A 133 10.42 -13.70 8.90
N PHE A 134 11.28 -14.69 8.68
CA PHE A 134 10.95 -16.09 8.96
C PHE A 134 10.67 -16.34 10.45
N GLU A 135 11.38 -15.63 11.33
CA GLU A 135 11.22 -15.73 12.79
C GLU A 135 10.60 -14.45 13.37
N PRO A 136 9.59 -14.57 14.26
CA PRO A 136 8.91 -15.79 14.67
C PRO A 136 7.96 -16.34 13.57
N GLN A 137 7.93 -17.67 13.41
CA GLN A 137 7.14 -18.35 12.38
C GLN A 137 5.62 -18.07 12.48
N ASP A 138 5.11 -17.85 13.69
CA ASP A 138 3.68 -17.68 13.98
C ASP A 138 3.12 -16.26 13.72
N ARG A 139 3.86 -15.39 13.03
CA ARG A 139 3.36 -14.04 12.74
C ARG A 139 2.19 -14.08 11.73
N PRO A 140 0.97 -13.62 12.08
CA PRO A 140 -0.17 -13.71 11.17
C PRO A 140 -0.21 -12.58 10.12
N TRP A 141 0.62 -11.57 10.26
CA TRP A 141 0.64 -10.36 9.44
C TRP A 141 2.04 -10.07 8.90
N PRO A 142 2.18 -9.39 7.75
CA PRO A 142 3.48 -9.00 7.22
C PRO A 142 4.09 -7.87 8.07
N THR A 143 5.40 -7.65 7.98
CA THR A 143 6.06 -6.43 8.51
C THR A 143 6.30 -5.40 7.41
N LEU A 144 6.22 -5.83 6.15
CA LEU A 144 6.30 -4.98 4.97
C LEU A 144 5.09 -5.21 4.07
N VAL A 145 4.45 -4.12 3.67
CA VAL A 145 3.46 -4.09 2.59
C VAL A 145 3.84 -2.98 1.62
N ILE A 146 3.88 -3.32 0.35
CA ILE A 146 4.08 -2.41 -0.77
C ILE A 146 2.74 -2.25 -1.48
N GLU A 147 2.39 -0.99 -1.71
CA GLU A 147 1.19 -0.57 -2.44
C GLU A 147 1.61 0.31 -3.60
N ALA A 148 1.17 -0.05 -4.80
CA ALA A 148 1.38 0.72 -6.01
C ALA A 148 0.05 1.22 -6.57
N GLY A 149 0.14 2.23 -7.43
CA GLY A 149 -0.99 2.85 -8.11
C GLY A 149 -0.50 3.73 -9.26
N CYS A 150 -0.83 3.37 -10.50
CA CYS A 150 -0.55 4.18 -11.69
C CYS A 150 -1.65 5.22 -11.94
N SER A 151 -2.90 4.82 -11.81
CA SER A 151 -4.09 5.65 -12.06
C SER A 151 -4.86 5.97 -10.77
N GLN A 152 -4.38 5.48 -9.63
CA GLN A 152 -4.98 5.73 -8.33
C GLN A 152 -4.66 7.15 -7.84
N PRO A 153 -5.65 7.93 -7.39
CA PRO A 153 -5.39 9.20 -6.73
C PRO A 153 -4.56 9.01 -5.45
N LEU A 154 -3.62 9.91 -5.20
CA LEU A 154 -2.74 9.84 -4.02
C LEU A 154 -3.52 9.79 -2.70
N GLU A 155 -4.64 10.51 -2.61
CA GLU A 155 -5.53 10.45 -1.43
C GLU A 155 -6.17 9.07 -1.23
N ALA A 156 -6.46 8.35 -2.31
CA ALA A 156 -6.93 6.97 -2.22
C ALA A 156 -5.82 6.04 -1.72
N MET A 157 -4.60 6.17 -2.24
CA MET A 157 -3.45 5.41 -1.73
C MET A 157 -3.16 5.70 -0.25
N ARG A 158 -3.31 6.95 0.19
CA ARG A 158 -3.17 7.32 1.61
C ARG A 158 -4.23 6.66 2.50
N ARG A 159 -5.47 6.50 2.02
CA ARG A 159 -6.51 5.77 2.74
C ARG A 159 -6.18 4.28 2.85
N GLU A 160 -5.65 3.68 1.79
CA GLU A 160 -5.22 2.28 1.81
C GLU A 160 -4.12 2.04 2.83
N LEU A 161 -3.08 2.88 2.80
CA LEU A 161 -2.01 2.79 3.76
C LEU A 161 -2.57 2.93 5.19
N LYS A 162 -3.37 3.97 5.48
CA LYS A 162 -4.04 4.16 6.78
C LYS A 162 -4.80 2.92 7.27
N TRP A 163 -5.42 2.15 6.38
CA TRP A 163 -6.06 0.90 6.77
C TRP A 163 -5.05 -0.14 7.25
N TRP A 164 -3.96 -0.36 6.49
CA TRP A 164 -2.92 -1.33 6.85
C TRP A 164 -2.37 -1.05 8.24
N PHE A 165 -2.08 0.21 8.55
CA PHE A 165 -1.67 0.64 9.89
C PHE A 165 -2.60 0.23 11.00
N ASN A 166 -3.89 0.50 10.81
CA ASN A 166 -4.89 0.21 11.82
C ASN A 166 -5.04 -1.31 11.99
N ALA A 167 -4.98 -2.06 10.89
CA ALA A 167 -5.03 -3.51 10.91
C ALA A 167 -3.82 -4.13 11.63
N PHE A 168 -2.60 -3.66 11.35
CA PHE A 168 -1.38 -4.06 12.06
C PHE A 168 -1.46 -3.72 13.55
N SER A 169 -1.77 -2.48 13.89
CA SER A 169 -1.79 -1.99 15.27
C SER A 169 -2.82 -2.72 16.15
N VAL A 170 -4.02 -3.01 15.60
CA VAL A 170 -5.06 -3.76 16.32
C VAL A 170 -4.65 -5.21 16.50
N THR A 171 -4.05 -5.84 15.48
CA THR A 171 -3.64 -7.24 15.60
C THR A 171 -2.42 -7.43 16.50
N ALA A 172 -1.42 -6.54 16.41
CA ALA A 172 -0.27 -6.53 17.31
C ALA A 172 -0.72 -6.43 18.77
N ARG A 173 -1.68 -5.54 19.09
CA ARG A 173 -2.28 -5.43 20.43
C ARG A 173 -2.91 -6.72 20.94
N ASN A 174 -3.56 -7.49 20.07
CA ASN A 174 -4.27 -8.70 20.45
C ASN A 174 -3.33 -9.91 20.63
N ASN A 175 -2.20 -9.95 19.93
CA ASN A 175 -1.32 -11.11 19.90
C ASN A 175 0.00 -10.92 20.68
N TYR A 176 0.51 -9.69 20.84
CA TYR A 176 1.78 -9.40 21.52
C TYR A 176 1.76 -8.02 22.21
N PRO A 177 1.63 -7.92 23.54
CA PRO A 177 1.65 -6.63 24.22
C PRO A 177 3.08 -6.06 24.25
N ARG A 178 3.53 -5.30 23.23
CA ARG A 178 4.78 -4.53 23.28
C ARG A 178 4.73 -3.13 22.66
N ARG A 179 5.74 -2.35 23.08
CA ARG A 179 6.02 -0.92 22.90
C ARG A 179 6.25 -0.55 21.43
N GLY A 180 5.43 0.38 20.93
CA GLY A 180 5.78 1.38 19.92
C GLY A 180 6.21 0.84 18.55
N GLU A 181 5.24 0.55 17.69
CA GLU A 181 5.45 0.32 16.25
C GLU A 181 5.19 1.61 15.47
N LYS A 182 6.02 1.88 14.44
CA LYS A 182 6.04 3.08 13.59
C LYS A 182 6.00 2.64 12.12
N VAL A 183 5.14 3.24 11.27
CA VAL A 183 5.18 3.05 9.80
C VAL A 183 4.66 4.37 9.10
N TYR A 184 4.84 4.51 7.77
CA TYR A 184 4.77 5.68 6.85
C TYR A 184 3.45 5.81 6.00
N PRO A 185 2.65 6.93 6.02
CA PRO A 185 2.69 7.99 4.97
C PRO A 185 2.04 9.38 5.37
N VAL A 186 1.87 10.29 4.39
CA VAL A 186 1.95 11.78 4.37
C VAL A 186 0.87 12.64 5.08
N ASN A 187 1.35 13.66 5.83
CA ASN A 187 0.81 14.91 6.45
C ASN A 187 -0.64 15.02 6.99
N ASP A 188 -0.80 15.36 8.28
CA ASP A 188 -1.08 16.74 8.73
C ASP A 188 -0.74 16.94 10.23
N SER A 189 -0.20 18.11 10.51
CA SER A 189 0.23 18.70 11.76
C SER A 189 -0.92 19.03 12.71
N SER A 190 -0.95 18.40 13.89
CA SER A 190 -1.34 19.07 15.14
C SER A 190 -1.15 18.13 16.34
N SER A 191 -0.34 18.57 17.29
CA SER A 191 -0.19 17.92 18.58
C SER A 191 -1.43 18.13 19.43
N ASN A 192 -1.90 17.08 20.11
CA ASN A 192 -2.33 17.21 21.50
C ASN A 192 -2.24 15.87 22.25
N ARG A 193 -1.67 15.93 23.44
CA ARG A 193 -1.43 14.81 24.35
C ARG A 193 -2.75 14.32 24.95
N GLY A 194 -2.97 13.00 24.92
CA GLY A 194 -4.02 12.32 25.66
C GLY A 194 -4.54 11.09 24.91
N HIS A 195 -4.36 9.91 25.51
CA HIS A 195 -4.63 8.55 25.00
C HIS A 195 -3.59 7.95 24.04
N SER A 196 -3.07 6.78 24.44
CA SER A 196 -2.14 5.91 23.72
C SER A 196 -2.80 5.22 22.51
N SER A 197 -3.27 6.01 21.56
CA SER A 197 -3.51 5.51 20.20
C SER A 197 -2.17 5.48 19.46
N LEU A 198 -1.73 4.29 19.04
CA LEU A 198 -0.70 4.16 18.01
C LEU A 198 -1.29 4.84 16.77
N ARG A 199 -0.80 6.04 16.43
CA ARG A 199 -1.23 6.76 15.25
C ARG A 199 -0.14 6.65 14.20
N PRO A 200 -0.46 6.34 12.94
CA PRO A 200 0.51 6.43 11.85
C PRO A 200 1.05 7.85 11.77
N TYR A 201 2.34 7.99 11.48
CA TYR A 201 2.95 9.29 11.16
C TYR A 201 3.89 9.13 9.97
N LEU A 202 3.89 10.12 9.07
CA LEU A 202 4.80 10.16 7.94
C LEU A 202 6.25 10.27 8.43
N GLN A 203 7.10 9.33 8.04
CA GLN A 203 8.54 9.44 8.29
C GLN A 203 9.34 9.96 7.09
N GLN A 204 8.98 9.60 5.86
CA GLN A 204 9.68 10.07 4.65
C GLN A 204 8.73 10.20 3.46
N THR A 205 8.89 11.27 2.69
CA THR A 205 8.29 11.43 1.36
C THR A 205 9.41 11.53 0.34
N ILE A 206 9.34 10.70 -0.70
CA ILE A 206 10.25 10.75 -1.83
C ILE A 206 9.42 11.07 -3.05
N ASN A 207 9.77 12.15 -3.74
CA ASN A 207 9.11 12.50 -4.99
C ASN A 207 10.04 12.15 -6.12
N ILE A 208 9.55 11.30 -7.02
CA ILE A 208 10.20 10.97 -8.28
C ILE A 208 9.40 11.71 -9.35
N ALA A 209 9.99 12.72 -9.96
CA ALA A 209 9.36 13.51 -11.00
C ALA A 209 10.25 13.50 -12.25
N ARG A 210 9.67 13.25 -13.42
CA ARG A 210 10.41 13.36 -14.68
C ARG A 210 10.73 14.83 -14.96
N ALA A 211 11.97 15.13 -15.35
CA ALA A 211 12.33 16.45 -15.83
C ALA A 211 11.57 16.76 -17.13
N LEU A 212 11.09 18.01 -17.27
CA LEU A 212 10.13 18.41 -18.32
C LEU A 212 10.59 18.11 -19.76
N ASP A 213 11.90 18.06 -20.01
CA ASP A 213 12.50 17.88 -21.34
C ASP A 213 13.31 16.58 -21.48
N ALA A 214 13.15 15.64 -20.54
CA ALA A 214 14.03 14.48 -20.44
C ALA A 214 13.48 13.23 -21.15
N ASN A 215 14.40 12.35 -21.59
CA ASN A 215 14.07 11.16 -22.36
C ASN A 215 13.24 10.18 -21.51
N PRO A 216 12.02 9.81 -21.92
CA PRO A 216 11.12 9.00 -21.10
C PRO A 216 11.63 7.58 -20.81
N ILE A 217 12.66 7.12 -21.52
CA ILE A 217 13.24 5.78 -21.42
C ILE A 217 14.44 5.75 -20.45
N LEU A 218 15.10 6.89 -20.23
CA LEU A 218 16.35 6.96 -19.48
C LEU A 218 16.07 7.21 -17.98
N PRO A 219 16.50 6.33 -17.05
CA PRO A 219 16.29 6.50 -15.60
C PRO A 219 16.79 7.83 -15.05
N GLU A 220 17.91 8.34 -15.57
CA GLU A 220 18.50 9.64 -15.22
C GLU A 220 17.62 10.86 -15.56
N SER A 221 16.52 10.62 -16.27
CA SER A 221 15.50 11.64 -16.58
C SER A 221 14.57 11.93 -15.41
N ASN A 222 14.67 11.16 -14.33
CA ASN A 222 13.89 11.38 -13.12
C ASN A 222 14.68 12.22 -12.11
N CYS A 223 14.08 13.31 -11.66
CA CYS A 223 14.51 14.06 -10.50
C CYS A 223 13.93 13.41 -9.24
N ILE A 224 14.80 12.82 -8.43
CA ILE A 224 14.42 12.31 -7.10
C ILE A 224 14.67 13.40 -6.05
N THR A 225 13.64 13.69 -5.26
CA THR A 225 13.73 14.62 -4.12
C THR A 225 13.25 13.91 -2.85
N GLY A 226 13.81 14.28 -1.69
CA GLY A 226 13.50 13.62 -0.41
C GLY A 226 14.51 12.55 0.02
N GLY A 227 15.58 12.35 -0.75
CA GLY A 227 16.68 11.42 -0.43
C GLY A 227 16.35 9.96 -0.73
N ALA A 228 17.29 9.08 -0.41
CA ALA A 228 17.14 7.63 -0.56
C ALA A 228 16.03 7.09 0.36
N LEU A 229 15.25 6.11 -0.13
CA LEU A 229 14.29 5.42 0.73
C LEU A 229 15.03 4.57 1.74
N ARG A 230 14.73 4.80 3.02
CA ARG A 230 15.28 4.02 4.12
C ARG A 230 14.18 3.23 4.81
N LEU A 231 14.33 1.91 4.83
CA LEU A 231 13.53 1.03 5.67
C LEU A 231 14.39 0.60 6.85
N GLU A 232 13.97 0.98 8.05
CA GLU A 232 14.70 0.66 9.27
C GLU A 232 14.66 -0.84 9.53
N PHE A 233 15.84 -1.42 9.78
CA PHE A 233 15.99 -2.85 10.07
C PHE A 233 15.10 -3.27 11.23
N ALA A 234 15.05 -2.44 12.28
CA ALA A 234 14.30 -2.73 13.49
C ALA A 234 12.79 -2.84 13.23
N ASP A 235 12.25 -2.08 12.29
CA ASP A 235 10.83 -2.12 11.92
C ASP A 235 10.53 -3.33 11.02
N LEU A 236 11.45 -3.70 10.13
CA LEU A 236 11.27 -4.86 9.25
C LEU A 236 11.39 -6.19 10.00
N PHE A 237 12.33 -6.28 10.96
CA PHE A 237 12.68 -7.52 11.65
C PHE A 237 12.22 -7.62 13.10
N ASP A 238 11.62 -6.56 13.65
CA ASP A 238 11.20 -6.43 15.05
C ASP A 238 12.30 -6.76 16.08
N ARG A 239 13.54 -6.45 15.72
CA ARG A 239 14.71 -6.61 16.57
C ARG A 239 15.83 -5.68 16.14
N GLN A 240 16.77 -5.42 17.04
CA GLN A 240 17.96 -4.66 16.69
C GLN A 240 18.85 -5.43 15.69
N PRO A 241 19.56 -4.73 14.80
CA PRO A 241 20.50 -5.34 13.88
C PRO A 241 21.68 -5.97 14.65
N ARG A 242 22.16 -7.09 14.11
CA ARG A 242 23.40 -7.78 14.49
C ARG A 242 24.52 -7.36 13.55
N GLU A 243 25.72 -7.86 13.81
CA GLU A 243 26.85 -7.66 12.91
C GLU A 243 26.53 -8.15 11.49
N GLY A 244 26.78 -7.29 10.49
CA GLY A 244 26.45 -7.53 9.08
C GLY A 244 25.03 -7.12 8.65
N GLU A 245 24.14 -6.87 9.60
CA GLU A 245 22.77 -6.44 9.35
C GLU A 245 22.65 -4.91 9.37
N ARG A 246 21.80 -4.36 8.50
CA ARG A 246 21.68 -2.91 8.28
C ARG A 246 20.30 -2.56 7.76
N ASP A 247 19.99 -1.27 7.80
CA ASP A 247 18.80 -0.74 7.15
C ASP A 247 18.86 -0.95 5.63
N ILE A 248 17.70 -1.13 5.02
CA ILE A 248 17.59 -1.22 3.56
C ILE A 248 17.55 0.20 3.01
N ILE A 249 18.46 0.49 2.09
CA ILE A 249 18.59 1.80 1.46
C ILE A 249 18.40 1.64 -0.04
N ILE A 250 17.40 2.32 -0.58
CA ILE A 250 17.12 2.31 -2.03
C ILE A 250 17.46 3.68 -2.58
N GLN A 251 18.43 3.68 -3.49
CA GLN A 251 18.98 4.85 -4.16
C GLN A 251 18.53 4.85 -5.63
N ASP A 252 18.80 5.96 -6.31
CA ASP A 252 18.64 6.14 -7.76
C ASP A 252 19.46 5.13 -8.59
#